data_AF-A0A7Y6ZH89-F1
#
_entry.id   AF-A0A7Y6ZH89-F1
#
_cell.length_a   1.000
_cell.length_b   1.000
_cell.length_c   1.000
_cell.angle_alpha   90.00
_cell.angle_beta   90.00
_cell.angle_gamma   90.00
#
_symmetry.space_group_name_H-M   'P 1'
#
loop_
_entity.id
_entity.type
_entity.pdbx_description
1 polymer ?
#
loop_
_entity_poly.entity_id
_entity_poly.type
_entity_poly.pdbx_seq_one_letter_code
_entity_poly.pdbx_strand_id
1 'polypeptide(L)'
;MRITLITIAIFVASISIVSAQGIGSGGTIKDDGRFAASTKQLNQFFRRFNAEESIDGNTRFYPGDSLYHNSSLRKGFLQVLFDNQTSGISTALKTQFVDQVLSEVYPQYLSFHQEGWFAEVKAEFFFQGKRESATLILKIQPQGLGYEWVIDAVDFGPFRNLFDKPVGDEKEFLHPLSHELGFMNLRRAFQDSKLPEAFTRSSFSPDYLTIFLYEMKKGNLRFDTVSDVRFHFFQIEGWYFEVAQFNRPGFNTGWLISSLVKLNPGDKEMLEKFIYGEN
;
A
#
# COMPACT_ATOMS: atom_id res chain seq x y z
N MET A 1 37.07 -35.65 -39.64
CA MET A 1 35.68 -36.09 -39.37
C MET A 1 35.52 -37.18 -38.30
N ARG A 2 36.55 -37.52 -37.49
CA ARG A 2 36.40 -38.48 -36.38
C ARG A 2 36.50 -37.87 -34.97
N ILE A 3 37.01 -36.64 -34.85
CA ILE A 3 37.21 -35.98 -33.55
C ILE A 3 35.96 -35.16 -33.14
N THR A 4 35.18 -34.64 -34.09
CA THR A 4 33.94 -33.88 -33.82
C THR A 4 32.75 -34.74 -33.39
N LEU A 5 32.76 -36.05 -33.65
CA LEU A 5 31.69 -36.96 -33.23
C LEU A 5 31.84 -37.42 -31.77
N ILE A 6 33.05 -37.40 -31.23
CA ILE A 6 33.31 -37.84 -29.84
C ILE A 6 32.91 -36.75 -28.84
N THR A 7 33.09 -35.47 -29.19
CA THR A 7 32.68 -34.34 -28.32
C THR A 7 31.16 -34.18 -28.23
N ILE A 8 30.41 -34.53 -29.27
CA ILE A 8 28.94 -34.50 -29.24
C ILE A 8 28.37 -35.67 -28.41
N ALA A 9 29.00 -36.85 -28.46
CA ALA A 9 28.57 -37.99 -27.66
C ALA A 9 28.78 -37.78 -26.13
N ILE A 10 29.80 -37.02 -25.73
CA ILE A 10 30.06 -36.70 -24.31
C ILE A 10 29.06 -35.66 -23.77
N PHE A 11 28.50 -34.80 -24.62
CA PHE A 11 27.49 -33.81 -24.20
C PHE A 11 26.07 -34.38 -24.09
N VAL A 12 25.79 -35.51 -24.75
CA VAL A 12 24.49 -36.20 -24.66
C VAL A 12 24.46 -37.22 -23.51
N ALA A 13 25.62 -37.72 -23.08
CA ALA A 13 25.72 -38.66 -21.95
C ALA A 13 25.71 -37.99 -20.56
N SER A 14 25.73 -36.66 -20.48
CA SER A 14 25.57 -35.90 -19.23
C SER A 14 24.12 -35.52 -18.92
N ILE A 15 23.15 -35.95 -19.74
CA ILE A 15 21.71 -35.91 -19.43
C ILE A 15 21.36 -37.15 -18.60
N SER A 16 22.11 -37.36 -17.52
CA SER A 16 21.70 -38.27 -16.46
C SER A 16 20.64 -37.56 -15.66
N ILE A 17 19.43 -38.12 -15.73
CA ILE A 17 18.26 -37.93 -14.87
C ILE A 17 18.66 -37.23 -13.57
N VAL A 18 18.57 -35.89 -13.57
CA VAL A 18 18.46 -35.16 -12.32
C VAL A 18 17.06 -35.45 -11.86
N SER A 19 16.92 -36.43 -10.97
CA SER A 19 15.78 -36.47 -10.07
C SER A 19 15.73 -35.07 -9.45
N ALA A 20 14.70 -34.30 -9.80
CA ALA A 20 14.33 -33.15 -9.00
C ALA A 20 14.18 -33.71 -7.59
N GLN A 21 15.18 -33.47 -6.74
CA GLN A 21 15.04 -33.69 -5.31
C GLN A 21 14.05 -32.61 -4.87
N GLY A 22 12.77 -32.92 -5.02
CA GLY A 22 11.76 -32.31 -4.19
C GLY A 22 12.28 -32.46 -2.78
N ILE A 23 12.47 -31.33 -2.10
CA ILE A 23 12.74 -31.29 -0.68
C ILE A 23 11.47 -31.83 -0.01
N GLY A 24 11.34 -33.16 -0.03
CA GLY A 24 10.58 -33.91 0.94
C GLY A 24 11.40 -33.84 2.22
N SER A 25 11.29 -32.71 2.91
CA SER A 25 11.58 -32.70 4.33
C SER A 25 10.60 -33.69 4.94
N GLY A 26 11.11 -34.86 5.33
CA GLY A 26 10.44 -35.77 6.25
C GLY A 26 10.32 -35.09 7.62
N GLY A 27 9.48 -34.07 7.68
CA GLY A 27 8.99 -33.43 8.88
C GLY A 27 7.57 -33.94 9.08
N THR A 28 7.40 -34.72 10.13
CA THR A 28 6.11 -35.16 10.64
C THR A 28 5.10 -34.01 10.65
N ILE A 29 3.86 -34.34 10.25
CA ILE A 29 2.60 -33.59 10.25
C ILE A 29 2.36 -32.88 11.60
N LYS A 30 3.13 -31.84 11.87
CA LYS A 30 3.09 -31.01 13.09
C LYS A 30 3.07 -29.52 12.77
N ASP A 31 3.24 -29.15 11.50
CA ASP A 31 3.32 -27.77 11.01
C ASP A 31 2.02 -27.29 10.33
N ASP A 32 1.09 -28.20 10.04
CA ASP A 32 -0.17 -27.90 9.34
C ASP A 32 -1.00 -26.83 10.06
N GLY A 33 -1.07 -26.87 11.40
CA GLY A 33 -1.79 -25.87 12.19
C GLY A 33 -1.17 -24.47 12.12
N ARG A 34 0.16 -24.37 11.96
CA ARG A 34 0.86 -23.08 11.86
C ARG A 34 0.63 -22.45 10.49
N PHE A 35 0.73 -23.26 9.44
CA PHE A 35 0.41 -22.82 8.09
C PHE A 35 -1.05 -22.44 7.92
N ALA A 36 -1.96 -23.19 8.55
CA ALA A 36 -3.39 -22.88 8.60
C ALA A 36 -3.67 -21.57 9.35
N ALA A 37 -2.95 -21.24 10.43
CA ALA A 37 -3.21 -20.01 11.19
C ALA A 37 -2.64 -18.73 10.52
N SER A 38 -1.59 -18.83 9.71
CA SER A 38 -0.96 -17.65 9.07
C SER A 38 -1.81 -17.04 7.96
N THR A 39 -1.88 -15.70 7.92
CA THR A 39 -2.58 -14.96 6.83
C THR A 39 -1.54 -14.50 5.79
N LYS A 40 -1.24 -15.34 4.81
CA LYS A 40 -0.08 -15.16 3.92
C LYS A 40 -0.28 -14.09 2.84
N GLN A 41 -1.52 -13.91 2.41
CA GLN A 41 -1.89 -13.00 1.32
C GLN A 41 -2.92 -11.99 1.80
N LEU A 42 -2.89 -10.76 1.28
CA LEU A 42 -3.94 -9.79 1.61
C LEU A 42 -5.33 -10.30 1.20
N ASN A 43 -5.47 -10.96 0.05
CA ASN A 43 -6.74 -11.56 -0.36
C ASN A 43 -7.24 -12.62 0.64
N GLN A 44 -6.32 -13.28 1.36
CA GLN A 44 -6.68 -14.18 2.45
C GLN A 44 -7.18 -13.42 3.67
N PHE A 45 -6.61 -12.26 3.97
CA PHE A 45 -7.10 -11.38 5.02
C PHE A 45 -8.57 -11.02 4.80
N PHE A 46 -8.95 -10.57 3.59
CA PHE A 46 -10.35 -10.28 3.24
C PHE A 46 -11.26 -11.48 3.47
N ARG A 47 -10.88 -12.66 2.93
CA ARG A 47 -11.69 -13.88 3.08
C ARG A 47 -11.85 -14.30 4.54
N ARG A 48 -10.79 -14.24 5.34
CA ARG A 48 -10.85 -14.57 6.77
C ARG A 48 -11.71 -13.56 7.53
N PHE A 49 -11.54 -12.28 7.23
CA PHE A 49 -12.34 -11.22 7.84
C PHE A 49 -13.83 -11.45 7.58
N ASN A 50 -14.19 -11.95 6.40
CA ASN A 50 -15.58 -12.21 6.01
C ASN A 50 -16.07 -13.64 6.31
N ALA A 51 -15.21 -14.57 6.74
CA ALA A 51 -15.50 -16.01 6.80
C ALA A 51 -15.91 -16.61 5.43
N GLU A 52 -15.06 -16.40 4.43
CA GLU A 52 -15.20 -16.89 3.05
C GLU A 52 -14.14 -17.95 2.69
N GLU A 53 -13.48 -18.51 3.70
CA GLU A 53 -12.58 -19.66 3.53
C GLU A 53 -12.60 -20.59 4.74
N SER A 54 -12.17 -21.84 4.54
CA SER A 54 -11.98 -22.83 5.60
C SER A 54 -10.80 -22.47 6.50
N ILE A 55 -10.77 -23.04 7.72
CA ILE A 55 -9.74 -22.76 8.74
C ILE A 55 -8.33 -23.08 8.22
N ASP A 56 -8.20 -24.13 7.40
CA ASP A 56 -6.94 -24.52 6.76
C ASP A 56 -6.57 -23.67 5.54
N GLY A 57 -7.47 -22.79 5.08
CA GLY A 57 -7.29 -21.92 3.92
C GLY A 57 -7.38 -22.62 2.55
N ASN A 58 -7.71 -23.91 2.52
CA ASN A 58 -7.72 -24.71 1.28
C ASN A 58 -9.04 -24.60 0.51
N THR A 59 -10.16 -24.37 1.19
CA THR A 59 -11.49 -24.28 0.59
C THR A 59 -11.98 -22.84 0.66
N ARG A 60 -12.49 -22.31 -0.45
CA ARG A 60 -13.17 -21.02 -0.49
C ARG A 60 -14.68 -21.24 -0.40
N PHE A 61 -15.35 -20.38 0.35
CA PHE A 61 -16.80 -20.37 0.46
C PHE A 61 -17.39 -19.27 -0.41
N TYR A 62 -18.53 -19.56 -1.02
CA TYR A 62 -19.28 -18.68 -1.90
C TYR A 62 -20.74 -18.57 -1.41
N PRO A 63 -21.49 -17.55 -1.87
CA PRO A 63 -22.91 -17.46 -1.57
C PRO A 63 -23.64 -18.78 -1.92
N GLY A 64 -24.27 -19.40 -0.93
CA GLY A 64 -24.92 -20.71 -1.04
C GLY A 64 -24.24 -21.82 -0.23
N ASP A 65 -22.96 -21.66 0.11
CA ASP A 65 -22.26 -22.58 1.01
C ASP A 65 -22.72 -22.39 2.45
N SER A 66 -22.87 -23.48 3.20
CA SER A 66 -23.37 -23.46 4.59
C SER A 66 -22.46 -22.69 5.56
N LEU A 67 -21.18 -22.55 5.21
CA LEU A 67 -20.17 -21.86 6.02
C LEU A 67 -19.86 -20.44 5.54
N TYR A 68 -20.44 -20.01 4.41
CA TYR A 68 -20.26 -18.65 3.91
C TYR A 68 -20.79 -17.64 4.92
N HIS A 69 -19.94 -16.69 5.34
CA HIS A 69 -20.27 -15.64 6.32
C HIS A 69 -20.72 -16.18 7.70
N ASN A 70 -20.35 -17.41 8.05
CA ASN A 70 -20.74 -18.02 9.32
C ASN A 70 -20.19 -17.25 10.53
N SER A 71 -21.06 -16.80 11.43
CA SER A 71 -20.70 -15.93 12.57
C SER A 71 -19.67 -16.56 13.52
N SER A 72 -19.81 -17.85 13.85
CA SER A 72 -18.88 -18.54 14.76
C SER A 72 -17.48 -18.68 14.15
N LEU A 73 -17.42 -19.05 12.86
CA LEU A 73 -16.16 -19.12 12.12
C LEU A 73 -15.49 -17.75 12.01
N ARG A 74 -16.28 -16.73 11.68
CA ARG A 74 -15.84 -15.34 11.55
C ARG A 74 -15.27 -14.79 12.84
N LYS A 75 -15.91 -15.07 13.98
CA LYS A 75 -15.40 -14.70 15.31
C LYS A 75 -14.02 -15.31 15.59
N GLY A 76 -13.82 -16.58 15.22
CA GLY A 76 -12.52 -17.25 15.34
C GLY A 76 -11.44 -16.58 14.48
N PHE A 77 -11.78 -16.24 13.23
CA PHE A 77 -10.84 -15.54 12.34
C PHE A 77 -10.49 -14.14 12.85
N LEU A 78 -11.48 -13.34 13.25
CA LEU A 78 -11.23 -11.97 13.72
C LEU A 78 -10.28 -11.93 14.92
N GLN A 79 -10.31 -12.91 15.81
CA GLN A 79 -9.38 -13.01 16.93
C GLN A 79 -7.92 -13.19 16.49
N VAL A 80 -7.67 -13.93 15.41
CA VAL A 80 -6.30 -14.19 14.91
C VAL A 80 -5.80 -13.15 13.93
N LEU A 81 -6.69 -12.34 13.36
CA LEU A 81 -6.35 -11.26 12.42
C LEU A 81 -5.74 -10.03 13.11
N PHE A 82 -5.89 -9.87 14.42
CA PHE A 82 -5.15 -8.85 15.15
C PHE A 82 -3.69 -9.24 15.37
N ASP A 83 -2.79 -8.28 15.30
CA ASP A 83 -1.47 -8.46 15.90
C ASP A 83 -1.64 -8.57 17.43
N ASN A 84 -1.44 -9.77 17.95
CA ASN A 84 -1.63 -10.09 19.36
C ASN A 84 -0.31 -10.12 20.15
N GLN A 85 0.82 -9.81 19.52
CA GLN A 85 2.13 -9.83 20.19
C GLN A 85 2.73 -8.44 20.34
N THR A 86 2.57 -7.57 19.34
CA THR A 86 3.26 -6.27 19.30
C THR A 86 2.33 -5.06 19.29
N SER A 87 1.05 -5.23 18.96
CA SER A 87 0.12 -4.11 18.92
C SER A 87 -0.24 -3.62 20.34
N GLY A 88 -0.35 -2.29 20.48
CA GLY A 88 -0.86 -1.65 21.69
C GLY A 88 -2.39 -1.61 21.77
N ILE A 89 -3.10 -2.36 20.91
CA ILE A 89 -4.57 -2.32 20.83
C ILE A 89 -5.16 -3.01 22.05
N SER A 90 -5.92 -2.26 22.85
CA SER A 90 -6.55 -2.80 24.07
C SER A 90 -7.57 -3.89 23.75
N THR A 91 -7.69 -4.89 24.64
CA THR A 91 -8.69 -5.96 24.51
C THR A 91 -10.11 -5.40 24.43
N ALA A 92 -10.42 -4.34 25.19
CA ALA A 92 -11.72 -3.69 25.15
C ALA A 92 -12.04 -3.11 23.77
N LEU A 93 -11.07 -2.49 23.11
CA LEU A 93 -11.26 -1.92 21.78
C LEU A 93 -11.43 -3.02 20.72
N LYS A 94 -10.65 -4.12 20.82
CA LYS A 94 -10.80 -5.30 19.96
C LYS A 94 -12.21 -5.88 20.09
N THR A 95 -12.69 -6.06 21.32
CA THR A 95 -14.05 -6.59 21.57
C THR A 95 -15.12 -5.67 20.97
N GLN A 96 -15.05 -4.36 21.19
CA GLN A 96 -16.00 -3.40 20.60
C GLN A 96 -16.04 -3.49 19.07
N PHE A 97 -14.87 -3.55 18.42
CA PHE A 97 -14.78 -3.69 16.97
C PHE A 97 -15.38 -5.02 16.49
N VAL A 98 -15.00 -6.13 17.12
CA VAL A 98 -15.48 -7.47 16.76
C VAL A 98 -16.99 -7.59 16.94
N ASP A 99 -17.52 -7.10 18.05
CA ASP A 99 -18.97 -7.14 18.33
C ASP A 99 -19.76 -6.32 17.31
N GLN A 100 -19.24 -5.16 16.88
CA GLN A 100 -19.89 -4.35 15.86
C GLN A 100 -19.86 -5.03 14.48
N VAL A 101 -18.70 -5.56 14.07
CA VAL A 101 -18.53 -6.24 12.77
C VAL A 101 -19.40 -7.51 12.69
N LEU A 102 -19.60 -8.19 13.83
CA LEU A 102 -20.42 -9.40 13.96
C LEU A 102 -21.87 -9.15 14.40
N SER A 103 -22.34 -7.90 14.39
CA SER A 103 -23.71 -7.55 14.79
C SER A 103 -24.74 -8.40 14.04
N GLU A 104 -25.69 -9.00 14.77
CA GLU A 104 -26.76 -9.82 14.18
C GLU A 104 -27.72 -8.99 13.33
N VAL A 105 -27.88 -7.70 13.66
CA VAL A 105 -28.80 -6.78 12.98
C VAL A 105 -28.14 -6.15 11.76
N TYR A 106 -26.86 -5.79 11.89
CA TYR A 106 -26.11 -5.09 10.85
C TYR A 106 -24.65 -5.57 10.78
N PRO A 107 -24.41 -6.80 10.27
CA PRO A 107 -23.06 -7.32 10.11
C PRO A 107 -22.34 -6.55 9.00
N GLN A 108 -21.09 -6.17 9.27
CA GLN A 108 -20.28 -5.40 8.33
C GLN A 108 -19.20 -6.28 7.71
N TYR A 109 -18.89 -6.13 6.43
CA TYR A 109 -17.93 -6.97 5.69
C TYR A 109 -16.94 -6.09 4.94
N LEU A 110 -15.74 -6.62 4.68
CA LEU A 110 -14.80 -5.98 3.76
C LEU A 110 -15.13 -6.36 2.33
N SER A 111 -14.94 -5.44 1.41
CA SER A 111 -15.11 -5.69 -0.01
C SER A 111 -13.85 -5.30 -0.74
N PHE A 112 -13.20 -6.29 -1.35
CA PHE A 112 -11.98 -6.06 -2.12
C PHE A 112 -12.22 -5.06 -3.26
N HIS A 113 -13.40 -5.08 -3.88
CA HIS A 113 -13.70 -4.32 -5.09
C HIS A 113 -14.34 -2.95 -4.84
N GLN A 114 -14.59 -2.59 -3.58
CA GLN A 114 -15.14 -1.29 -3.21
C GLN A 114 -14.05 -0.35 -2.71
N GLU A 115 -14.32 0.95 -2.80
CA GLU A 115 -13.50 1.98 -2.20
C GLU A 115 -13.48 1.89 -0.67
N GLY A 116 -12.70 2.77 -0.03
CA GLY A 116 -12.54 2.77 1.43
C GLY A 116 -11.39 1.90 1.91
N TRP A 117 -10.49 1.47 1.02
CA TRP A 117 -9.19 0.94 1.40
C TRP A 117 -8.13 1.27 0.34
N PHE A 118 -6.87 1.38 0.76
CA PHE A 118 -5.75 1.73 -0.11
C PHE A 118 -4.43 1.26 0.49
N ALA A 119 -3.36 1.26 -0.32
CA ALA A 119 -2.02 0.88 0.11
C ALA A 119 -1.14 2.11 0.34
N GLU A 120 -0.34 2.09 1.39
CA GLU A 120 0.80 2.99 1.62
C GLU A 120 2.07 2.17 1.39
N VAL A 121 2.88 2.58 0.41
CA VAL A 121 4.12 1.91 0.04
C VAL A 121 5.28 2.86 0.27
N LYS A 122 6.15 2.53 1.21
CA LYS A 122 7.42 3.23 1.40
C LYS A 122 8.46 2.61 0.50
N ALA A 123 9.13 3.46 -0.27
CA ALA A 123 10.13 3.04 -1.21
C ALA A 123 11.32 3.99 -1.23
N GLU A 124 12.50 3.43 -1.47
CA GLU A 124 13.75 4.14 -1.58
C GLU A 124 14.05 4.44 -3.05
N PHE A 125 14.55 5.64 -3.30
CA PHE A 125 14.92 6.15 -4.61
C PHE A 125 16.29 6.80 -4.57
N PHE A 126 16.99 6.76 -5.69
CA PHE A 126 18.13 7.63 -5.93
C PHE A 126 17.66 8.91 -6.62
N PHE A 127 17.78 10.05 -5.94
CA PHE A 127 17.45 11.37 -6.45
C PHE A 127 18.68 12.27 -6.41
N GLN A 128 19.10 12.79 -7.56
CA GLN A 128 20.25 13.70 -7.67
C GLN A 128 21.53 13.18 -6.97
N GLY A 129 21.76 11.87 -7.02
CA GLY A 129 22.93 11.22 -6.42
C GLY A 129 22.81 10.89 -4.92
N LYS A 130 21.66 11.17 -4.28
CA LYS A 130 21.37 10.80 -2.89
C LYS A 130 20.27 9.75 -2.82
N ARG A 131 20.28 8.95 -1.75
CA ARG A 131 19.18 8.04 -1.44
C ARG A 131 18.12 8.79 -0.64
N GLU A 132 16.90 8.80 -1.14
CA GLU A 132 15.75 9.50 -0.58
C GLU A 132 14.57 8.53 -0.49
N SER A 133 13.77 8.66 0.55
CA SER A 133 12.56 7.85 0.75
C SER A 133 11.33 8.58 0.23
N ALA A 134 10.43 7.86 -0.44
CA ALA A 134 9.13 8.35 -0.87
C ALA A 134 8.03 7.43 -0.34
N THR A 135 6.90 8.03 0.01
CA THR A 135 5.67 7.30 0.31
C THR A 135 4.74 7.41 -0.89
N LEU A 136 4.37 6.26 -1.46
CA LEU A 136 3.40 6.15 -2.55
C LEU A 136 2.07 5.70 -1.98
N ILE A 137 0.99 6.42 -2.28
CA ILE A 137 -0.36 5.97 -1.99
C ILE A 137 -0.91 5.32 -3.25
N LEU A 138 -1.35 4.06 -3.14
CA LEU A 138 -1.93 3.32 -4.26
C LEU A 138 -3.37 2.93 -3.97
N LYS A 139 -4.20 3.00 -5.00
CA LYS A 139 -5.60 2.56 -4.98
C LYS A 139 -5.82 1.49 -6.04
N ILE A 140 -6.83 0.66 -5.82
CA ILE A 140 -7.35 -0.21 -6.86
C ILE A 140 -8.35 0.55 -7.73
N GLN A 141 -8.36 0.28 -9.02
CA GLN A 141 -9.40 0.76 -9.93
C GLN A 141 -9.84 -0.35 -10.91
N PRO A 142 -11.10 -0.32 -11.40
CA PRO A 142 -11.53 -1.22 -12.46
C PRO A 142 -10.73 -0.99 -13.75
N GLN A 143 -10.23 -2.07 -14.37
CA GLN A 143 -9.55 -2.03 -15.65
C GLN A 143 -9.88 -3.27 -16.48
N GLY A 144 -10.58 -3.08 -17.60
CA GLY A 144 -11.08 -4.18 -18.43
C GLY A 144 -12.06 -5.09 -17.66
N LEU A 145 -11.72 -6.37 -17.53
CA LEU A 145 -12.49 -7.37 -16.77
C LEU A 145 -12.00 -7.56 -15.33
N GLY A 146 -11.02 -6.77 -14.89
CA GLY A 146 -10.38 -6.92 -13.58
C GLY A 146 -10.10 -5.58 -12.91
N TYR A 147 -9.08 -5.59 -12.06
CA TYR A 147 -8.64 -4.42 -11.29
C TYR A 147 -7.14 -4.27 -11.40
N GLU A 148 -6.66 -3.03 -11.34
CA GLU A 148 -5.25 -2.70 -11.30
C GLU A 148 -4.94 -1.78 -10.12
N TRP A 149 -3.69 -1.79 -9.67
CA TRP A 149 -3.16 -0.80 -8.74
C TRP A 149 -2.68 0.43 -9.50
N VAL A 150 -3.13 1.61 -9.07
CA VAL A 150 -2.67 2.90 -9.58
C VAL A 150 -2.06 3.71 -8.46
N ILE A 151 -1.03 4.50 -8.79
CA ILE A 151 -0.46 5.49 -7.86
C ILE A 151 -1.40 6.69 -7.87
N ASP A 152 -2.00 6.94 -6.71
CA ASP A 152 -2.96 8.02 -6.51
C ASP A 152 -2.26 9.30 -6.03
N ALA A 153 -1.30 9.15 -5.12
CA ALA A 153 -0.51 10.26 -4.60
C ALA A 153 0.92 9.84 -4.27
N VAL A 154 1.81 10.83 -4.19
CA VAL A 154 3.20 10.66 -3.78
C VAL A 154 3.56 11.74 -2.78
N ASP A 155 4.04 11.31 -1.62
CA ASP A 155 4.70 12.17 -0.65
C ASP A 155 6.21 11.93 -0.73
N PHE A 156 6.92 12.94 -1.24
CA PHE A 156 8.36 12.90 -1.42
C PHE A 156 8.98 14.13 -0.75
N GLY A 157 9.75 13.88 0.31
CA GLY A 157 10.33 14.93 1.16
C GLY A 157 11.03 16.06 0.38
N PRO A 158 11.88 15.76 -0.62
CA PRO A 158 12.53 16.78 -1.44
C PRO A 158 11.60 17.75 -2.19
N PHE A 159 10.31 17.45 -2.35
CA PHE A 159 9.37 18.32 -3.06
C PHE A 159 8.51 19.20 -2.14
N ARG A 160 8.41 18.90 -0.84
CA ARG A 160 7.42 19.51 0.07
C ARG A 160 7.46 21.04 0.13
N ASN A 161 8.66 21.62 -0.01
CA ASN A 161 8.87 23.07 0.09
C ASN A 161 9.29 23.68 -1.25
N LEU A 162 9.15 22.94 -2.36
CA LEU A 162 9.67 23.37 -3.67
C LEU A 162 8.86 24.55 -4.26
N PHE A 163 7.62 24.75 -3.80
CA PHE A 163 6.70 25.77 -4.31
C PHE A 163 6.10 26.64 -3.20
N ASP A 164 6.77 26.75 -2.06
CA ASP A 164 6.33 27.60 -0.96
C ASP A 164 6.38 29.07 -1.38
N LYS A 165 5.29 29.79 -1.13
CA LYS A 165 5.17 31.18 -1.57
C LYS A 165 5.64 32.16 -0.51
N PRO A 166 6.43 33.19 -0.91
CA PRO A 166 6.73 34.30 -0.03
C PRO A 166 5.44 35.09 0.29
N VAL A 167 5.36 35.57 1.53
CA VAL A 167 4.25 36.40 2.03
C VAL A 167 4.79 37.78 2.39
N GLY A 168 3.97 38.82 2.22
CA GLY A 168 4.34 40.19 2.58
C GLY A 168 5.22 40.86 1.54
N ASP A 169 6.14 41.73 2.01
CA ASP A 169 6.95 42.62 1.18
C ASP A 169 7.98 41.89 0.31
N GLU A 170 8.29 40.63 0.62
CA GLU A 170 9.17 39.77 -0.17
C GLU A 170 8.48 39.18 -1.41
N LYS A 171 7.16 39.32 -1.53
CA LYS A 171 6.40 38.78 -2.65
C LYS A 171 6.59 39.64 -3.89
N GLU A 172 7.29 39.10 -4.87
CA GLU A 172 7.36 39.68 -6.21
C GLU A 172 6.03 39.50 -6.96
N PHE A 173 5.68 40.48 -7.81
CA PHE A 173 4.46 40.43 -8.63
C PHE A 173 4.65 41.11 -9.98
N LEU A 174 3.83 40.73 -10.96
CA LEU A 174 3.72 41.44 -12.24
C LEU A 174 2.72 42.59 -12.06
N HIS A 175 3.13 43.81 -12.43
CA HIS A 175 2.25 44.97 -12.36
C HIS A 175 1.02 44.78 -13.28
N PRO A 176 -0.20 45.21 -12.90
CA PRO A 176 -1.40 45.01 -13.72
C PRO A 176 -1.30 45.58 -15.15
N LEU A 177 -0.58 46.69 -15.32
CA LEU A 177 -0.33 47.33 -16.62
C LEU A 177 0.85 46.73 -17.40
N SER A 178 1.44 45.61 -16.95
CA SER A 178 2.60 45.02 -17.64
C SER A 178 2.29 44.58 -19.08
N HIS A 179 1.02 44.36 -19.42
CA HIS A 179 0.57 44.05 -20.78
C HIS A 179 0.86 45.18 -21.78
N GLU A 180 0.87 46.43 -21.34
CA GLU A 180 1.18 47.60 -22.19
C GLU A 180 2.63 47.60 -22.70
N LEU A 181 3.52 46.92 -21.97
CA LEU A 181 4.92 46.74 -22.32
C LEU A 181 5.20 45.31 -22.80
N GLY A 182 4.18 44.57 -23.22
CA GLY A 182 4.32 43.19 -23.69
C GLY A 182 4.91 42.24 -22.63
N PHE A 183 4.71 42.54 -21.34
CA PHE A 183 5.23 41.76 -20.21
C PHE A 183 6.77 41.61 -20.20
N MET A 184 7.52 42.62 -20.63
CA MET A 184 9.00 42.62 -20.58
C MET A 184 9.58 42.25 -19.21
N ASN A 185 8.85 42.52 -18.12
CA ASN A 185 9.21 42.14 -16.76
C ASN A 185 9.15 40.63 -16.46
N LEU A 186 8.68 39.78 -17.36
CA LEU A 186 8.81 38.31 -17.23
C LEU A 186 10.26 37.85 -17.16
N ARG A 187 11.19 38.64 -17.72
CA ARG A 187 12.63 38.41 -17.52
C ARG A 187 12.96 38.33 -16.03
N ARG A 188 12.44 39.28 -15.23
CA ARG A 188 12.63 39.26 -13.78
C ARG A 188 12.02 38.02 -13.17
N ALA A 189 10.79 37.67 -13.58
CA ALA A 189 10.08 36.52 -13.03
C ALA A 189 10.78 35.17 -13.26
N PHE A 190 11.41 34.97 -14.42
CA PHE A 190 11.95 33.66 -14.82
C PHE A 190 13.48 33.57 -14.83
N GLN A 191 14.19 34.69 -14.79
CA GLN A 191 15.67 34.70 -14.80
C GLN A 191 16.25 35.28 -13.52
N ASP A 192 15.67 36.36 -13.00
CA ASP A 192 16.25 37.09 -11.86
C ASP A 192 15.66 36.62 -10.51
N SER A 193 14.41 36.15 -10.51
CA SER A 193 13.72 35.64 -9.32
C SER A 193 14.18 34.22 -8.96
N LYS A 194 14.34 33.97 -7.66
CA LYS A 194 14.60 32.63 -7.12
C LYS A 194 13.31 31.86 -6.81
N LEU A 195 12.16 32.51 -6.89
CA LEU A 195 10.85 31.99 -6.46
C LEU A 195 9.81 32.21 -7.59
N PRO A 196 9.96 31.55 -8.75
CA PRO A 196 9.04 31.73 -9.89
C PRO A 196 7.57 31.42 -9.55
N GLU A 197 7.31 30.61 -8.53
CA GLU A 197 6.00 30.29 -7.98
C GLU A 197 5.26 31.51 -7.38
N ALA A 198 5.97 32.57 -7.02
CA ALA A 198 5.37 33.82 -6.52
C ALA A 198 4.43 34.47 -7.54
N PHE A 199 4.65 34.22 -8.83
CA PHE A 199 3.87 34.75 -9.95
C PHE A 199 2.63 33.91 -10.29
N THR A 200 2.36 32.83 -9.54
CA THR A 200 1.15 32.02 -9.70
C THR A 200 0.03 32.48 -8.75
N ARG A 201 -1.23 32.13 -9.06
CA ARG A 201 -2.40 32.46 -8.22
C ARG A 201 -2.22 31.99 -6.78
N SER A 202 -2.74 32.68 -5.77
CA SER A 202 -2.55 32.29 -4.35
C SER A 202 -2.97 30.86 -4.02
N SER A 203 -3.98 30.33 -4.70
CA SER A 203 -4.47 28.94 -4.59
C SER A 203 -3.74 27.93 -5.50
N PHE A 204 -2.53 28.26 -5.95
CA PHE A 204 -1.69 27.32 -6.69
C PHE A 204 -1.18 26.24 -5.74
N SER A 205 -1.37 24.98 -6.13
CA SER A 205 -0.78 23.82 -5.48
C SER A 205 -0.19 22.93 -6.57
N PRO A 206 1.07 22.48 -6.45
CA PRO A 206 1.67 21.57 -7.41
C PRO A 206 1.02 20.19 -7.31
N ASP A 207 0.92 19.49 -8.45
CA ASP A 207 0.67 18.04 -8.44
C ASP A 207 2.02 17.32 -8.30
N TYR A 208 2.30 16.82 -7.09
CA TYR A 208 3.57 16.16 -6.79
C TYR A 208 3.75 14.86 -7.57
N LEU A 209 2.68 14.15 -7.93
CA LEU A 209 2.78 12.95 -8.76
C LEU A 209 3.31 13.30 -10.16
N THR A 210 2.81 14.37 -10.78
CA THR A 210 3.33 14.85 -12.07
C THR A 210 4.83 15.17 -12.00
N ILE A 211 5.28 15.85 -10.95
CA ILE A 211 6.70 16.21 -10.78
C ILE A 211 7.55 14.96 -10.56
N PHE A 212 7.08 14.04 -9.72
CA PHE A 212 7.73 12.76 -9.47
C PHE A 212 7.94 11.97 -10.77
N LEU A 213 6.88 11.84 -11.58
CA LEU A 213 6.95 11.17 -12.88
C LEU A 213 7.87 11.91 -13.88
N TYR A 214 7.88 13.25 -13.83
CA TYR A 214 8.78 14.06 -14.65
C TYR A 214 10.25 13.79 -14.31
N GLU A 215 10.63 13.81 -13.04
CA GLU A 215 11.99 13.53 -12.58
C GLU A 215 12.43 12.10 -12.90
N MET A 216 11.51 11.13 -12.81
CA MET A 216 11.76 9.75 -13.25
C MET A 216 12.03 9.68 -14.76
N LYS A 217 11.21 10.35 -15.58
CA LYS A 217 11.39 10.40 -17.05
C LYS A 217 12.69 11.10 -17.47
N LYS A 218 13.16 12.07 -16.67
CA LYS A 218 14.45 12.73 -16.88
C LYS A 218 15.65 11.90 -16.40
N GLY A 219 15.41 10.82 -15.66
CA GLY A 219 16.46 9.97 -15.09
C GLY A 219 17.11 10.53 -13.82
N ASN A 220 16.60 11.65 -13.30
CA ASN A 220 17.07 12.28 -12.07
C ASN A 220 16.62 11.53 -10.82
N LEU A 221 15.48 10.84 -10.92
CA LEU A 221 14.89 10.00 -9.89
C LEU A 221 14.83 8.56 -10.38
N ARG A 222 15.40 7.62 -9.61
CA ARG A 222 15.44 6.19 -9.98
C ARG A 222 15.01 5.34 -8.80
N PHE A 223 14.07 4.42 -9.04
CA PHE A 223 13.63 3.45 -8.04
C PHE A 223 14.79 2.55 -7.61
N ASP A 224 14.88 2.27 -6.30
CA ASP A 224 15.83 1.31 -5.73
C ASP A 224 15.10 0.09 -5.17
N THR A 225 14.29 0.25 -4.14
CA THR A 225 13.55 -0.85 -3.51
C THR A 225 12.33 -0.37 -2.74
N VAL A 226 11.37 -1.26 -2.51
CA VAL A 226 10.31 -1.08 -1.51
C VAL A 226 10.90 -1.42 -0.13
N SER A 227 10.60 -0.60 0.87
CA SER A 227 11.03 -0.80 2.26
C SER A 227 9.89 -1.26 3.17
N ASP A 228 8.66 -0.80 2.92
CA ASP A 228 7.50 -1.17 3.74
C ASP A 228 6.18 -1.06 2.96
N VAL A 229 5.20 -1.88 3.31
CA VAL A 229 3.86 -1.88 2.71
C VAL A 229 2.81 -2.02 3.79
N ARG A 230 1.84 -1.10 3.80
CA ARG A 230 0.70 -1.08 4.71
C ARG A 230 -0.58 -0.89 3.93
N PHE A 231 -1.68 -1.35 4.52
CA PHE A 231 -3.02 -1.12 3.98
C PHE A 231 -3.87 -0.40 5.01
N HIS A 232 -4.62 0.58 4.55
CA HIS A 232 -5.51 1.41 5.36
C HIS A 232 -6.94 1.06 5.01
N PHE A 233 -7.79 0.87 6.02
CA PHE A 233 -9.18 0.48 5.84
C PHE A 233 -10.12 1.44 6.56
N PHE A 234 -11.14 1.88 5.82
CA PHE A 234 -12.24 2.76 6.23
C PHE A 234 -13.61 2.19 5.84
N GLN A 235 -13.67 0.91 5.44
CA GLN A 235 -14.91 0.24 5.00
C GLN A 235 -15.84 -0.14 6.16
N ILE A 236 -15.33 -0.21 7.39
CA ILE A 236 -16.14 -0.51 8.58
C ILE A 236 -16.59 0.81 9.19
N GLU A 237 -17.89 0.99 9.31
CA GLU A 237 -18.53 2.23 9.76
C GLU A 237 -18.03 2.65 11.15
N GLY A 238 -17.50 3.87 11.26
CA GLY A 238 -16.98 4.39 12.52
C GLY A 238 -15.63 3.78 12.94
N TRP A 239 -14.92 3.09 12.05
CA TRP A 239 -13.62 2.49 12.35
C TRP A 239 -12.59 2.72 11.25
N TYR A 240 -11.36 2.95 11.69
CA TYR A 240 -10.16 2.85 10.89
C TYR A 240 -9.29 1.73 11.42
N PHE A 241 -8.69 0.95 10.53
CA PHE A 241 -7.62 0.04 10.92
C PHE A 241 -6.53 -0.05 9.85
N GLU A 242 -5.31 -0.30 10.33
CA GLU A 242 -4.13 -0.54 9.50
C GLU A 242 -3.84 -2.04 9.48
N VAL A 243 -3.46 -2.57 8.31
CA VAL A 243 -2.97 -3.93 8.15
C VAL A 243 -1.53 -3.89 7.64
N ALA A 244 -0.64 -4.53 8.39
CA ALA A 244 0.78 -4.64 8.07
C ALA A 244 1.23 -6.10 8.00
N GLN A 245 2.35 -6.35 7.32
CA GLN A 245 2.93 -7.68 7.23
C GLN A 245 3.91 -7.93 8.36
N PHE A 246 3.67 -8.97 9.14
CA PHE A 246 4.57 -9.43 10.20
C PHE A 246 5.22 -10.75 9.78
N ASN A 247 6.54 -10.75 9.64
CA ASN A 247 7.30 -11.97 9.38
C ASN A 247 8.00 -12.44 10.66
N ARG A 248 7.33 -13.30 11.42
CA ARG A 248 7.84 -13.86 12.68
C ARG A 248 7.43 -15.31 12.88
N PRO A 249 8.15 -16.08 13.72
CA PRO A 249 7.73 -17.42 14.12
C PRO A 249 6.41 -17.42 14.89
N GLY A 250 5.64 -18.51 14.76
CA GLY A 250 4.39 -18.72 15.50
C GLY A 250 3.13 -18.59 14.65
N PHE A 251 1.97 -18.66 15.31
CA PHE A 251 0.66 -18.71 14.65
C PHE A 251 0.11 -17.33 14.25
N ASN A 252 0.56 -16.26 14.92
CA ASN A 252 0.13 -14.88 14.64
C ASN A 252 1.18 -14.16 13.79
N THR A 253 1.15 -14.45 12.48
CA THR A 253 2.12 -14.02 11.47
C THR A 253 1.43 -13.82 10.12
N GLY A 254 2.02 -13.03 9.22
CA GLY A 254 1.42 -12.61 7.95
C GLY A 254 0.77 -11.22 8.04
N TRP A 255 -0.29 -11.00 7.25
CA TRP A 255 -1.06 -9.75 7.23
C TRP A 255 -2.00 -9.68 8.43
N LEU A 256 -1.76 -8.73 9.32
CA LEU A 256 -2.48 -8.56 10.59
C LEU A 256 -2.85 -7.10 10.82
N ILE A 257 -3.95 -6.88 11.55
CA ILE A 257 -4.35 -5.56 12.02
C ILE A 257 -3.29 -5.07 13.03
N SER A 258 -2.52 -4.08 12.63
CA SER A 258 -1.43 -3.45 13.41
C SER A 258 -1.93 -2.28 14.25
N SER A 259 -2.95 -1.56 13.75
CA SER A 259 -3.55 -0.40 14.43
C SER A 259 -5.07 -0.41 14.26
N LEU A 260 -5.79 0.10 15.26
CA LEU A 260 -7.24 0.19 15.29
C LEU A 260 -7.65 1.49 15.98
N VAL A 261 -8.48 2.29 15.32
CA VAL A 261 -8.97 3.57 15.81
C VAL A 261 -10.48 3.64 15.60
N LYS A 262 -11.21 4.05 16.63
CA LYS A 262 -12.63 4.38 16.52
C LYS A 262 -12.77 5.82 16.04
N LEU A 263 -13.55 6.02 14.98
CA LEU A 263 -13.70 7.31 14.32
C LEU A 263 -14.95 8.04 14.82
N ASN A 264 -14.80 9.31 15.16
CA ASN A 264 -15.88 10.26 15.35
C ASN A 264 -16.16 11.00 14.03
N PRO A 265 -17.28 11.74 13.92
CA PRO A 265 -17.56 12.57 12.74
C PRO A 265 -16.41 13.55 12.45
N GLY A 266 -15.87 13.51 11.23
CA GLY A 266 -14.73 14.34 10.79
C GLY A 266 -13.34 13.72 10.98
N ASP A 267 -13.21 12.64 11.77
CA ASP A 267 -11.91 11.99 12.01
C ASP A 267 -11.38 11.30 10.75
N LYS A 268 -12.28 10.78 9.90
CA LYS A 268 -11.91 10.09 8.66
C LYS A 268 -11.12 11.00 7.73
N GLU A 269 -11.66 12.17 7.42
CA GLU A 269 -11.05 13.12 6.49
C GLU A 269 -9.71 13.64 7.03
N MET A 270 -9.62 13.87 8.34
CA MET A 270 -8.37 14.27 8.98
C MET A 270 -7.30 13.18 8.88
N LEU A 271 -7.69 11.93 9.12
CA LEU A 271 -6.75 10.80 9.09
C LEU A 271 -6.30 10.47 7.66
N GLU A 272 -7.21 10.53 6.68
CA GLU A 272 -6.85 10.37 5.27
C GLU A 272 -5.85 11.45 4.84
N LYS A 273 -6.09 12.74 5.15
CA LYS A 273 -5.13 13.81 4.87
C LYS A 273 -3.76 13.57 5.50
N PHE A 274 -3.74 13.16 6.76
CA PHE A 274 -2.51 12.83 7.46
C PHE A 274 -1.73 11.70 6.77
N ILE A 275 -2.41 10.64 6.34
CA ILE A 275 -1.78 9.51 5.62
C ILE A 275 -1.25 9.97 4.25
N TYR A 276 -1.94 10.89 3.58
CA TYR A 276 -1.52 11.46 2.29
C TYR A 276 -0.39 12.48 2.42
N GLY A 277 0.00 12.86 3.65
CA GLY A 277 0.99 13.89 3.89
C GLY A 277 0.48 15.31 3.57
N GLU A 278 -0.84 15.50 3.51
CA GLU A 278 -1.48 16.81 3.34
C GLU A 278 -1.63 17.50 4.70
N ASN A 279 -1.11 18.73 4.83
CA ASN A 279 -1.32 19.61 5.98
C ASN A 279 -2.46 20.59 5.72
#